data_AF-E1ZE24-F1
#
_entry.id   AF-E1ZE24-F1
#
_cell.length_a   1.000
_cell.length_b   1.000
_cell.length_c   1.000
_cell.angle_alpha   90.00
_cell.angle_beta   90.00
_cell.angle_gamma   90.00
#
_symmetry.space_group_name_H-M   'P 1'
#
loop_
_entity.id
_entity.type
_entity.pdbx_description
1 polymer ?
#
loop_
_entity_poly.entity_id
_entity_poly.type
_entity_poly.pdbx_seq_one_letter_code
_entity_poly.pdbx_strand_id
1 'polypeptide(L)'
;MLSRLGSEDELLEESQWIAAMISCWLDEEWPAAELVEVHASLGAAAGQAYFRLRQPEGGQEGIKEMGDLVLALAGELMTFDFWPTFTDAFSVSNKACEFLMLRQGCAVCCTSESDKTAIARYEAQLQQRPQTRDAV
;
A
#
# COMPACT_ATOMS: atom_id res chain seq x y z
N MET A 1 -2.85 -13.59 -10.21
CA MET A 1 -3.87 -12.75 -10.86
C MET A 1 -4.46 -11.77 -9.86
N LEU A 2 -4.38 -10.47 -10.16
CA LEU A 2 -4.95 -9.36 -9.40
C LEU A 2 -6.47 -9.25 -9.62
N SER A 3 -7.17 -8.58 -8.69
CA SER A 3 -8.57 -8.19 -8.85
C SER A 3 -8.76 -7.41 -10.16
N ARG A 4 -9.83 -7.72 -10.90
CA ARG A 4 -10.27 -6.90 -12.03
C ARG A 4 -10.97 -5.67 -11.45
N LEU A 5 -10.24 -4.58 -11.30
CA LEU A 5 -10.84 -3.27 -11.05
C LEU A 5 -11.54 -2.82 -12.32
N GLY A 6 -12.81 -2.49 -12.21
CA GLY A 6 -13.71 -2.20 -13.34
C GLY A 6 -13.76 -0.72 -13.73
N SER A 7 -13.34 0.19 -12.84
CA SER A 7 -13.32 1.64 -13.09
C SER A 7 -12.04 2.31 -12.56
N GLU A 8 -11.76 3.52 -13.06
CA GLU A 8 -10.68 4.37 -12.56
C GLU A 8 -10.91 4.79 -11.10
N ASP A 9 -12.15 5.02 -10.70
CA ASP A 9 -12.52 5.37 -9.32
C ASP A 9 -12.19 4.22 -8.36
N GLU A 10 -12.51 2.97 -8.72
CA GLU A 10 -12.16 1.80 -7.92
C GLU A 10 -10.63 1.64 -7.78
N LEU A 11 -9.90 1.94 -8.85
CA LEU A 11 -8.43 1.93 -8.82
C LEU A 11 -7.87 3.06 -7.94
N LEU A 12 -8.47 4.24 -7.99
CA LEU A 12 -8.11 5.35 -7.13
C LEU A 12 -8.36 5.01 -5.65
N GLU A 13 -9.53 4.46 -5.33
CA GLU A 13 -9.85 4.00 -3.97
C GLU A 13 -8.88 2.93 -3.46
N GLU A 14 -8.55 1.93 -4.30
CA GLU A 14 -7.57 0.90 -3.90
C GLU A 14 -6.16 1.49 -3.74
N SER A 15 -5.77 2.47 -4.56
CA SER A 15 -4.47 3.14 -4.43
C SER A 15 -4.35 3.94 -3.13
N GLN A 16 -5.43 4.61 -2.72
CA GLN A 16 -5.50 5.33 -1.45
C GLN A 16 -5.46 4.36 -0.27
N TRP A 17 -6.15 3.23 -0.40
CA TRP A 17 -6.11 2.16 0.59
C TRP A 17 -4.70 1.58 0.76
N ILE A 18 -3.99 1.33 -0.35
CA ILE A 18 -2.58 0.88 -0.30
C ILE A 18 -1.70 1.89 0.40
N ALA A 19 -1.84 3.18 0.08
CA ALA A 19 -1.04 4.21 0.72
C ALA A 19 -1.21 4.22 2.24
N ALA A 20 -2.47 4.14 2.70
CA ALA A 20 -2.78 4.15 4.12
C ALA A 20 -2.34 2.85 4.82
N MET A 21 -2.51 1.69 4.18
CA MET A 21 -2.07 0.40 4.73
C MET A 21 -0.55 0.34 4.89
N ILE A 22 0.21 0.83 3.91
CA ILE A 22 1.68 0.86 4.00
C ILE A 22 2.13 1.81 5.10
N SER A 23 1.56 3.02 5.18
CA SER A 23 1.88 3.95 6.27
C SER A 23 1.60 3.34 7.63
N CYS A 24 0.43 2.71 7.81
CA CYS A 24 0.04 2.08 9.06
C CYS A 24 0.98 0.93 9.44
N TRP A 25 1.32 0.07 8.48
CA TRP A 25 2.27 -1.02 8.70
C TRP A 25 3.66 -0.51 9.12
N LEU A 26 4.16 0.52 8.44
CA LEU A 26 5.46 1.12 8.77
C LEU A 26 5.46 1.72 10.18
N ASP A 27 4.38 2.42 10.57
CA ASP A 27 4.23 2.99 11.91
C ASP A 27 4.12 1.91 13.00
N GLU A 28 3.49 0.76 12.70
CA GLU A 28 3.41 -0.38 13.62
C GLU A 28 4.76 -1.09 13.79
N GLU A 29 5.50 -1.29 12.69
CA GLU A 29 6.78 -2.00 12.68
C GLU A 29 7.91 -1.14 13.28
N TRP A 30 7.91 0.17 12.99
CA TRP A 30 8.91 1.13 13.47
C TRP A 30 8.24 2.32 14.17
N PRO A 31 7.80 2.15 15.44
CA PRO A 31 7.01 3.15 16.18
C PRO A 31 7.89 4.29 16.72
N ALA A 32 8.51 5.05 15.83
CA ALA A 32 9.28 6.26 16.15
C ALA A 32 8.53 7.49 15.62
N ALA A 33 8.27 8.46 16.51
CA ALA A 33 7.48 9.65 16.17
C ALA A 33 8.13 10.48 15.05
N GLU A 34 9.45 10.44 14.94
CA GLU A 34 10.23 11.14 13.91
C GLU A 34 10.07 10.52 12.51
N LEU A 35 9.56 9.29 12.41
CA LEU A 35 9.37 8.58 11.15
C LEU A 35 7.97 8.70 10.56
N VAL A 36 6.98 9.16 11.33
CA VAL A 36 5.56 9.19 10.92
C VAL A 36 5.37 9.91 9.58
N GLU A 37 6.00 11.07 9.39
CA GLU A 37 5.92 11.82 8.13
C GLU A 37 6.62 11.10 6.96
N VAL A 38 7.73 10.41 7.24
CA VAL A 38 8.46 9.62 6.23
C VAL A 38 7.63 8.40 5.82
N HIS A 39 6.97 7.74 6.77
CA HIS A 39 6.07 6.62 6.52
C HIS A 39 4.84 7.03 5.71
N ALA A 40 4.24 8.18 6.04
CA ALA A 40 3.13 8.74 5.28
C ALA A 40 3.55 9.07 3.83
N SER A 41 4.73 9.67 3.65
CA SER A 41 5.29 9.98 2.33
C SER A 41 5.58 8.71 1.51
N LEU A 42 6.17 7.68 2.13
CA LEU A 42 6.43 6.39 1.49
C LEU A 42 5.14 5.65 1.13
N GLY A 43 4.14 5.67 2.02
CA GLY A 43 2.80 5.17 1.72
C GLY A 43 2.18 5.87 0.52
N ALA A 44 2.20 7.21 0.50
CA ALA A 44 1.69 7.98 -0.64
C ALA A 44 2.43 7.65 -1.95
N ALA A 45 3.76 7.51 -1.92
CA ALA A 45 4.54 7.10 -3.09
C ALA A 45 4.15 5.70 -3.58
N ALA A 46 3.95 4.74 -2.68
CA ALA A 46 3.51 3.38 -3.03
C ALA A 46 2.11 3.35 -3.66
N GLY A 47 1.15 4.10 -3.10
CA GLY A 47 -0.20 4.21 -3.67
C GLY A 47 -0.20 4.86 -5.06
N GLN A 48 0.56 5.95 -5.24
CA GLN A 48 0.66 6.62 -6.54
C GLN A 48 1.32 5.72 -7.61
N ALA A 49 2.39 5.02 -7.25
CA ALA A 49 3.04 4.05 -8.14
C ALA A 49 2.07 2.91 -8.51
N TYR A 50 1.33 2.38 -7.52
CA TYR A 50 0.30 1.37 -7.74
C TYR A 50 -0.76 1.81 -8.75
N PHE A 51 -1.31 3.02 -8.58
CA PHE A 51 -2.31 3.58 -9.50
C PHE A 51 -1.77 3.62 -10.93
N ARG A 52 -0.58 4.22 -11.14
CA ARG A 52 0.03 4.32 -12.47
C ARG A 52 0.25 2.96 -13.12
N LEU A 53 0.82 2.00 -12.38
CA LEU A 53 1.15 0.66 -12.92
C LEU A 53 -0.08 -0.19 -13.26
N ARG A 54 -1.21 0.07 -12.60
CA ARG A 54 -2.48 -0.63 -12.84
C ARG A 54 -3.36 0.08 -13.86
N GLN A 55 -3.15 1.37 -14.09
CA GLN A 55 -3.91 2.14 -15.06
C GLN A 55 -3.55 1.69 -16.49
N PRO A 56 -4.53 1.44 -17.36
CA PRO A 56 -4.26 1.26 -18.78
C PRO A 56 -3.76 2.58 -19.39
N GLU A 57 -2.58 2.58 -20.01
CA GLU A 57 -2.02 3.75 -20.68
C GLU A 57 -1.61 3.40 -22.12
N GLY A 58 -1.84 4.31 -23.07
CA GLY A 58 -1.30 4.18 -24.43
C GLY A 58 -1.75 2.93 -25.22
N GLY A 59 -2.89 2.32 -24.84
CA GLY A 59 -3.38 1.07 -25.45
C GLY A 59 -2.77 -0.20 -24.87
N GLN A 60 -1.96 -0.10 -23.81
CA GLN A 60 -1.47 -1.22 -23.03
C GLN A 60 -2.38 -1.48 -21.82
N GLU A 61 -2.57 -2.75 -21.50
CA GLU A 61 -3.25 -3.12 -20.26
C GLU A 61 -2.33 -2.86 -19.06
N GLY A 62 -2.88 -2.34 -17.97
CA GLY A 62 -2.13 -2.24 -16.72
C GLY A 62 -1.73 -3.61 -16.17
N ILE A 63 -0.81 -3.64 -15.21
CA ILE A 63 -0.27 -4.89 -14.65
C ILE A 63 -1.38 -5.73 -14.01
N LYS A 64 -1.42 -7.03 -14.35
CA LYS A 64 -2.45 -7.98 -13.87
C LYS A 64 -1.91 -9.10 -12.98
N GLU A 65 -0.59 -9.31 -12.99
CA GLU A 65 0.04 -10.35 -12.19
C GLU A 65 0.78 -9.78 -10.99
N MET A 66 0.65 -10.46 -9.86
CA MET A 66 1.17 -9.98 -8.57
C MET A 66 2.70 -9.92 -8.57
N GLY A 67 3.37 -10.92 -9.16
CA GLY A 67 4.83 -10.95 -9.26
C GLY A 67 5.38 -9.78 -10.09
N ASP A 68 4.74 -9.48 -11.22
CA ASP A 68 5.11 -8.34 -12.06
C ASP A 68 4.86 -7.02 -11.32
N LEU A 69 3.76 -6.94 -10.56
CA LEU A 69 3.43 -5.76 -9.77
C LEU A 69 4.48 -5.50 -8.67
N VAL A 70 4.94 -6.54 -7.95
CA VAL A 70 6.00 -6.38 -6.94
C VAL A 70 7.26 -5.79 -7.57
N LEU A 71 7.70 -6.33 -8.71
CA LEU A 71 8.93 -5.89 -9.36
C LEU A 71 8.79 -4.46 -9.92
N ALA A 72 7.65 -4.15 -10.54
CA ALA A 72 7.40 -2.83 -11.10
C ALA A 72 7.25 -1.76 -10.01
N LEU A 73 6.54 -2.07 -8.90
CA LEU A 73 6.45 -1.18 -7.74
C LEU A 73 7.82 -0.92 -7.13
N ALA A 74 8.64 -1.97 -6.97
CA ALA A 74 10.00 -1.80 -6.45
C ALA A 74 10.83 -0.90 -7.38
N GLY A 75 10.64 -1.05 -8.69
CA GLY A 75 11.15 -0.17 -9.74
C GLY A 75 10.87 1.31 -9.50
N GLU A 76 9.59 1.64 -9.36
CA GLU A 76 9.12 3.02 -9.10
C GLU A 76 9.64 3.57 -7.77
N LEU A 77 9.59 2.75 -6.72
CA LEU A 77 9.95 3.15 -5.37
C LEU A 77 11.45 3.34 -5.18
N MET A 78 12.34 2.79 -6.02
CA MET A 78 13.80 3.01 -5.91
C MET A 78 14.22 4.48 -5.96
N THR A 79 13.34 5.38 -6.42
CA THR A 79 13.58 6.84 -6.42
C THR A 79 13.35 7.50 -5.06
N PHE A 80 12.70 6.81 -4.12
CA PHE A 80 12.45 7.29 -2.77
C PHE A 80 13.72 7.22 -1.90
N ASP A 81 13.91 8.18 -1.01
CA ASP A 81 15.02 8.16 -0.06
C ASP A 81 14.70 7.23 1.12
N PHE A 82 15.23 6.00 1.07
CA PHE A 82 15.08 5.01 2.13
C PHE A 82 16.08 5.19 3.27
N TRP A 83 17.05 6.12 3.20
CA TRP A 83 18.03 6.31 4.27
C TRP A 83 17.43 6.44 5.68
N PRO A 84 16.38 7.25 5.91
CA PRO A 84 15.74 7.34 7.23
C PRO A 84 14.85 6.14 7.56
N THR A 85 14.54 5.30 6.58
CA THR A 85 13.62 4.16 6.75
C THR A 85 14.41 2.89 7.07
N PHE A 86 13.86 2.05 7.95
CA PHE A 86 14.46 0.76 8.29
C PHE A 86 14.06 -0.36 7.30
N THR A 87 13.75 0.00 6.05
CA THR A 87 13.20 -0.88 5.01
C THR A 87 13.75 -0.50 3.63
N ASP A 88 13.30 -1.18 2.58
CA ASP A 88 13.68 -0.92 1.20
C ASP A 88 12.49 -1.00 0.23
N ALA A 89 12.71 -0.57 -1.01
CA ALA A 89 11.69 -0.54 -2.06
C ALA A 89 11.06 -1.91 -2.31
N PHE A 90 11.85 -2.99 -2.26
CA PHE A 90 11.35 -4.34 -2.51
C PHE A 90 10.47 -4.83 -1.37
N SER A 91 10.88 -4.59 -0.13
CA SER A 91 10.15 -4.98 1.08
C SER A 91 8.79 -4.29 1.16
N VAL A 92 8.73 -2.98 0.86
CA VAL A 92 7.48 -2.22 0.78
C VAL A 92 6.59 -2.73 -0.35
N SER A 93 7.15 -2.99 -1.53
CA SER A 93 6.40 -3.48 -2.69
C SER A 93 5.82 -4.88 -2.47
N ASN A 94 6.60 -5.76 -1.86
CA ASN A 94 6.17 -7.10 -1.47
C ASN A 94 5.05 -7.03 -0.43
N LYS A 95 5.19 -6.18 0.59
CA LYS A 95 4.15 -5.99 1.62
C LYS A 95 2.86 -5.38 1.04
N ALA A 96 2.95 -4.43 0.09
CA ALA A 96 1.78 -3.89 -0.60
C ALA A 96 1.00 -5.00 -1.33
N CYS A 97 1.71 -5.88 -2.04
CA CYS A 97 1.11 -7.01 -2.73
C CYS A 97 0.54 -8.05 -1.76
N GLU A 98 1.20 -8.29 -0.63
CA GLU A 98 0.68 -9.13 0.45
C GLU A 98 -0.67 -8.61 0.97
N PHE A 99 -0.80 -7.30 1.19
CA PHE A 99 -2.07 -6.69 1.59
C PHE A 99 -3.16 -6.84 0.53
N LEU A 100 -2.84 -6.66 -0.76
CA LEU A 100 -3.79 -6.92 -1.85
C LEU A 100 -4.26 -8.38 -1.85
N MET A 101 -3.33 -9.33 -1.64
CA MET A 101 -3.64 -10.76 -1.55
C MET A 101 -4.53 -11.07 -0.36
N LEU A 102 -4.19 -10.56 0.83
CA LEU A 102 -4.97 -10.74 2.06
C LEU A 102 -6.38 -10.16 1.90
N ARG A 103 -6.51 -8.98 1.28
CA ARG A 103 -7.81 -8.35 0.99
C ARG A 103 -8.67 -9.19 0.05
N GLN A 104 -8.05 -9.95 -0.86
CA GLN A 104 -8.72 -10.89 -1.75
C GLN A 104 -9.00 -12.27 -1.10
N GLY A 105 -8.63 -12.46 0.17
CA GLY A 105 -8.80 -13.73 0.89
C GLY A 105 -7.76 -14.80 0.50
N CYS A 106 -6.67 -14.41 -0.16
CA CYS A 106 -5.59 -15.34 -0.49
C CYS A 106 -4.74 -15.64 0.74
N ALA A 107 -4.35 -16.91 0.89
CA ALA A 107 -3.29 -17.28 1.83
C ALA A 107 -1.94 -16.77 1.31
N VAL A 108 -1.23 -16.03 2.15
CA VAL A 108 0.12 -15.50 1.90
C VAL A 108 1.12 -16.27 2.77
N CYS A 109 2.24 -16.69 2.19
CA CYS A 109 3.30 -17.35 2.94
C CYS A 109 4.16 -16.31 3.70
N CYS A 110 4.87 -16.76 4.74
CA CYS A 110 5.80 -15.93 5.51
C CYS A 110 5.17 -14.71 6.21
N THR A 111 3.92 -14.84 6.64
CA THR A 111 3.19 -13.80 7.38
C THR A 111 3.17 -14.08 8.88
N SER A 112 3.27 -13.01 9.66
CA SER A 112 3.08 -13.04 11.11
C SER A 112 1.59 -13.06 11.46
N GLU A 113 1.25 -13.41 12.71
CA GLU A 113 -0.14 -13.29 13.19
C GLU A 113 -0.63 -11.81 13.19
N SER A 114 0.29 -10.85 13.34
CA SER A 114 -0.04 -9.42 13.22
C SER A 114 -0.40 -9.04 11.79
N ASP A 115 0.26 -9.58 10.77
CA ASP A 115 -0.06 -9.32 9.35
C ASP A 115 -1.48 -9.80 9.01
N LYS A 116 -1.87 -10.98 9.47
CA LYS A 116 -3.20 -11.57 9.21
C LYS A 116 -4.37 -10.72 9.72
N THR A 117 -4.11 -9.93 10.76
CA THR A 117 -5.09 -9.08 11.41
C THR A 117 -4.88 -7.59 11.10
N ALA A 118 -3.88 -7.24 10.28
CA ALA A 118 -3.51 -5.85 9.98
C ALA A 118 -4.64 -5.07 9.31
N ILE A 119 -5.32 -5.66 8.32
CA ILE A 119 -6.45 -5.03 7.64
C ILE A 119 -7.58 -4.72 8.63
N ALA A 120 -7.94 -5.69 9.48
CA ALA A 120 -8.99 -5.50 10.48
C ALA A 120 -8.62 -4.42 11.52
N ARG A 121 -7.34 -4.34 11.92
CA ARG A 121 -6.86 -3.26 12.81
C ARG A 121 -6.95 -1.90 12.12
N TYR A 122 -6.51 -1.79 10.88
CA TYR A 122 -6.60 -0.55 10.10
C TYR A 122 -8.05 -0.08 9.94
N GLU A 123 -8.97 -0.98 9.58
CA GLU A 123 -10.40 -0.67 9.47
C GLU A 123 -10.99 -0.21 10.81
N ALA A 124 -10.60 -0.83 11.92
CA ALA A 124 -11.01 -0.41 13.26
C ALA A 124 -10.46 0.99 13.61
N GLN A 125 -9.24 1.34 13.21
CA GLN A 125 -8.67 2.67 13.40
C GLN A 125 -9.42 3.75 12.60
N LEU A 126 -9.84 3.45 11.37
CA LEU A 126 -10.67 4.38 10.57
C LEU A 126 -12.00 4.71 11.26
N GLN A 127 -12.61 3.73 11.93
CA GLN A 127 -13.86 3.93 12.68
C GLN A 127 -13.66 4.77 13.96
N GLN A 128 -12.44 4.80 14.50
CA GLN A 128 -12.10 5.52 15.73
C GLN A 128 -11.53 6.92 15.48
N ARG A 129 -11.10 7.24 14.26
CA ARG A 129 -10.68 8.60 13.91
C ARG A 129 -11.89 9.54 14.03
N PRO A 130 -11.84 10.57 14.90
CA PRO A 130 -12.92 11.55 14.95
C PRO A 130 -13.06 12.16 13.56
N GLN A 131 -14.28 12.20 13.02
CA GLN A 131 -14.58 13.03 11.86
C GLN A 131 -14.20 14.45 12.22
N THR A 132 -13.04 14.92 11.75
CA THR A 132 -12.74 16.35 11.74
C THR A 132 -13.74 16.96 10.78
N ARG A 133 -14.90 17.34 11.32
CA ARG A 133 -15.88 18.21 10.67
C ARG A 133 -15.10 19.40 10.15
N ASP A 134 -15.23 19.66 8.86
CA ASP A 134 -14.73 20.86 8.18
C ASP A 134 -14.89 22.06 9.11
N ALA A 135 -13.76 22.56 9.61
CA ALA A 135 -13.72 23.81 10.35
C ALA A 135 -13.49 24.93 9.33
N VAL A 136 -14.63 25.48 8.88
CA VAL A 136 -14.91 26.88 8.49
C VAL A 136 -13.98 27.53 7.45
#